data_AF-A0A849ELU2-F1
#
_entry.id   AF-A0A849ELU2-F1
#
_cell.length_a   1.000
_cell.length_b   1.000
_cell.length_c   1.000
_cell.angle_alpha   90.00
_cell.angle_beta   90.00
_cell.angle_gamma   90.00
#
_symmetry.space_group_name_H-M   'P 1'
#
loop_
_entity.id
_entity.type
_entity.pdbx_description
1 polymer ?
#
loop_
_entity_poly.entity_id
_entity_poly.type
_entity_poly.pdbx_seq_one_letter_code
_entity_poly.pdbx_strand_id
1 'polypeptide(L)' 'MSLLDNWKLILLLCLTLGLAPYFPEPHLWGKLKWIAGGATGMAFIDWFDLFLHGTPFLLLLRVIIIKLRTLTL' A
#
# COMPACT_ATOMS: atom_id res chain seq x y z
N MET A 1 18.09 -0.41 13.39
CA MET A 1 16.65 -0.64 13.13
C MET A 1 16.50 -0.84 11.63
N SER A 2 15.92 -1.94 11.16
CA SER A 2 15.74 -2.14 9.72
C SER A 2 14.71 -1.12 9.19
N LEU A 3 14.83 -0.71 7.92
CA LEU A 3 13.84 0.17 7.29
C LEU A 3 12.43 -0.45 7.30
N LEU A 4 12.36 -1.78 7.21
CA LEU A 4 11.12 -2.57 7.17
C LEU A 4 10.43 -2.73 8.53
N ASP A 5 11.10 -2.36 9.63
CA ASP A 5 10.53 -2.40 10.99
C ASP A 5 10.25 -0.99 11.54
N ASN A 6 10.67 0.06 10.83
CA ASN A 6 10.42 1.44 11.23
C ASN A 6 8.97 1.85 10.88
N TRP A 7 8.06 1.56 11.82
CA TRP A 7 6.62 1.82 11.64
C TRP A 7 6.29 3.29 11.35
N LYS A 8 7.08 4.26 11.86
CA LYS A 8 6.87 5.69 11.57
C LYS A 8 7.19 6.01 10.11
N LEU A 9 8.28 5.46 9.59
CA LEU A 9 8.63 5.60 8.17
C LEU A 9 7.59 4.93 7.28
N ILE A 10 7.14 3.73 7.63
CA ILE A 10 6.12 2.99 6.87
C ILE A 10 4.79 3.76 6.88
N LEU A 11 4.39 4.30 8.02
CA LEU A 11 3.19 5.13 8.13
C LEU A 11 3.31 6.39 7.27
N LEU A 12 4.48 7.06 7.29
CA LEU A 12 4.75 8.21 6.42
C LEU A 12 4.63 7.84 4.95
N LEU A 13 5.15 6.68 4.53
CA LEU A 13 5.05 6.19 3.15
C LEU A 13 3.59 5.88 2.76
N CYS A 14 2.78 5.34 3.67
CA CYS A 14 1.34 5.16 3.45
C CYS A 14 0.67 6.52 3.21
N LEU A 15 0.94 7.48 4.10
CA LEU A 15 0.41 8.86 4.07
C LEU A 15 1.12 9.76 3.04
N THR A 16 1.92 9.21 2.13
CA THR A 16 2.51 9.99 1.04
C THR A 16 2.40 9.20 -0.24
N LEU A 17 3.38 8.33 -0.51
CA LEU A 17 3.43 7.49 -1.71
C LEU A 17 2.19 6.61 -1.85
N GLY A 18 1.71 5.97 -0.78
CA GLY A 18 0.61 5.03 -0.87
C GLY A 18 -0.74 5.66 -1.25
N LEU A 19 -1.01 6.86 -0.73
CA LEU A 19 -2.25 7.60 -1.00
C LEU A 19 -2.14 8.56 -2.21
N ALA A 20 -0.98 8.65 -2.87
CA ALA A 20 -0.81 9.53 -4.01
C ALA A 20 -1.57 9.03 -5.27
N PRO A 21 -2.02 9.95 -6.15
CA PRO A 21 -2.29 11.35 -5.86
C PRO A 21 -3.51 11.48 -4.92
N TYR A 22 -3.54 12.52 -4.10
CA TYR A 22 -4.66 12.75 -3.19
C TYR A 22 -5.94 13.22 -3.89
N PHE A 23 -5.81 13.77 -5.11
CA PHE A 23 -6.91 14.29 -5.90
C PHE A 23 -6.70 13.95 -7.38
N PRO A 24 -7.75 13.66 -8.16
CA PRO A 24 -9.13 13.45 -7.69
C PRO A 24 -9.32 12.14 -6.94
N GLU A 25 -8.42 11.17 -7.11
CA GLU A 25 -8.51 9.84 -6.52
C GLU A 25 -7.12 9.18 -6.40
N PRO A 26 -6.79 8.52 -5.27
CA PRO A 26 -5.55 7.76 -5.13
C PRO A 26 -5.37 6.68 -6.19
N HIS A 27 -4.13 6.52 -6.67
CA HIS A 27 -3.79 5.50 -7.67
C HIS A 27 -4.21 4.11 -7.18
N LEU A 28 -3.87 3.76 -5.94
CA LEU A 28 -4.24 2.48 -5.35
C LEU A 28 -5.75 2.22 -5.43
N TRP A 29 -6.58 3.20 -5.07
CA TRP A 29 -8.03 3.04 -5.09
C TRP A 29 -8.59 2.90 -6.51
N GLY A 30 -8.10 3.72 -7.44
CA GLY A 30 -8.44 3.61 -8.87
C GLY A 30 -8.10 2.23 -9.45
N LYS A 31 -6.89 1.71 -9.17
CA LYS A 31 -6.47 0.38 -9.65
C LYS A 31 -7.28 -0.75 -9.04
N LEU A 32 -7.62 -0.69 -7.74
CA LEU A 32 -8.47 -1.70 -7.10
C LEU A 32 -9.87 -1.76 -7.73
N LYS A 33 -10.49 -0.61 -8.04
CA LYS A 33 -11.77 -0.58 -8.78
C LYS A 33 -11.63 -1.15 -10.19
N TRP A 34 -10.53 -0.83 -10.89
CA TRP A 34 -10.27 -1.37 -12.22
C TRP A 34 -10.15 -2.90 -12.19
N ILE A 35 -9.46 -3.45 -11.19
CA ILE A 35 -9.38 -4.91 -10.97
C ILE A 35 -10.75 -5.50 -10.67
N ALA A 36 -11.55 -4.86 -9.81
CA ALA A 36 -12.91 -5.31 -9.53
C ALA A 36 -13.80 -5.31 -10.79
N GLY A 37 -13.51 -4.45 -11.76
CA GLY A 37 -14.13 -4.42 -13.10
C GLY A 37 -13.53 -5.40 -14.12
N GLY A 38 -12.64 -6.31 -13.71
CA GLY A 38 -12.06 -7.35 -14.57
C GLY A 38 -10.66 -7.02 -15.13
N ALA A 39 -10.04 -5.91 -14.72
CA ALA A 39 -8.69 -5.51 -15.16
C ALA A 39 -8.51 -5.41 -16.70
N THR A 40 -9.60 -5.29 -17.46
CA THR A 40 -9.58 -5.25 -18.92
C THR A 40 -8.74 -4.06 -19.39
N GLY A 41 -7.71 -4.33 -20.20
CA GLY A 41 -6.82 -3.31 -20.76
C GLY A 41 -5.73 -2.79 -19.81
N MET A 42 -5.55 -3.37 -18.62
CA MET A 42 -4.42 -2.98 -17.75
C MET A 42 -3.08 -3.37 -18.37
N ALA A 43 -2.19 -2.40 -18.51
CA ALA A 43 -0.82 -2.60 -18.95
C ALA A 43 0.11 -2.88 -17.76
N PHE A 44 1.35 -3.29 -18.05
CA PHE A 44 2.36 -3.53 -17.02
C PHE A 44 2.56 -2.31 -16.10
N ILE A 45 2.53 -1.09 -16.65
CA ILE A 45 2.68 0.13 -15.86
C ILE A 45 1.55 0.31 -14.84
N ASP A 46 0.33 -0.14 -15.15
CA ASP A 46 -0.81 -0.08 -14.22
C ASP A 46 -0.66 -1.05 -13.05
N TRP A 47 -0.10 -2.24 -13.33
CA TRP A 47 0.25 -3.21 -12.31
C TRP A 47 1.41 -2.74 -11.44
N PHE A 48 2.42 -2.12 -12.05
CA PHE A 48 3.52 -1.50 -11.32
C PHE A 48 3.02 -0.37 -10.42
N ASP A 49 2.11 0.46 -10.93
CA ASP A 49 1.48 1.55 -10.18
C ASP A 49 0.70 1.02 -8.96
N LEU A 50 -0.11 -0.03 -9.14
CA LEU A 50 -0.77 -0.74 -8.05
C LEU A 50 0.23 -1.26 -7.01
N PHE A 51 1.30 -1.93 -7.47
CA PHE A 51 2.32 -2.48 -6.59
C PHE A 51 3.05 -1.39 -5.80
N LEU A 52 3.46 -0.31 -6.46
CA LEU A 52 4.19 0.80 -5.85
C LEU A 52 3.37 1.48 -4.75
N HIS A 53 2.10 1.80 -5.05
CA HIS A 53 1.21 2.48 -4.11
C HIS A 53 0.65 1.52 -3.04
N GLY A 54 0.51 0.22 -3.36
CA GLY A 54 0.03 -0.80 -2.43
C GLY A 54 1.07 -1.29 -1.43
N THR A 55 2.35 -1.33 -1.81
CA THR A 55 3.44 -1.89 -0.98
C THR A 55 3.55 -1.26 0.42
N PRO A 56 3.46 0.08 0.60
CA PRO A 56 3.47 0.69 1.92
C PRO A 56 2.40 0.13 2.87
N PHE A 57 1.19 -0.13 2.38
CA PHE A 57 0.09 -0.66 3.19
C PHE A 57 0.31 -2.12 3.56
N LEU A 58 0.88 -2.94 2.66
CA LEU A 58 1.25 -4.32 2.98
C LEU A 58 2.33 -4.37 4.06
N LEU A 59 3.31 -3.46 4.01
CA LEU A 59 4.32 -3.31 5.07
C LEU A 59 3.69 -2.85 6.39
N LEU A 60 2.75 -1.91 6.34
CA LEU A 60 2.03 -1.46 7.54
C LEU A 60 1.23 -2.61 8.17
N LEU A 61 0.52 -3.39 7.35
CA LEU A 61 -0.22 -4.57 7.80
C LEU A 61 0.71 -5.61 8.44
N ARG A 62 1.88 -5.89 7.84
CA ARG A 62 2.92 -6.75 8.43
C ARG A 62 3.30 -6.27 9.83
N VAL A 63 3.62 -4.98 9.97
CA VAL A 63 4.02 -4.40 11.27
C VAL A 63 2.92 -4.50 12.30
N ILE A 64 1.67 -4.23 11.92
CA ILE A 64 0.50 -4.37 12.80
C ILE A 64 0.37 -5.82 13.28
N ILE A 65 0.42 -6.80 12.38
CA ILE A 65 0.32 -8.23 12.73
C ILE A 65 1.42 -8.65 13.71
N ILE A 66 2.67 -8.24 13.46
CA ILE A 66 3.80 -8.55 14.36
C ILE A 66 3.54 -7.95 15.74
N LYS A 67 3.17 -6.66 15.81
CA LYS A 67 2.91 -5.98 17.08
C LYS A 67 1.74 -6.61 17.84
N LEU A 68 0.66 -6.97 17.16
CA LEU A 68 -0.48 -7.65 17.78
C LEU A 68 -0.07 -9.01 18.35
N ARG A 69 0.70 -9.81 17.62
CA ARG A 69 1.22 -11.10 18.12
C ARG A 69 2.11 -10.92 19.35
N THR A 70 2.99 -9.92 19.35
CA THR A 70 3.87 -9.62 20.50
C THR A 70 3.10 -9.09 21.71
N LEU A 71 1.93 -8.45 21.52
CA LEU A 71 1.09 -8.00 22.64
C LEU A 71 0.29 -9.15 23.29
N THR A 72 0.03 -10.22 22.53
CA THR A 72 -0.76 -11.38 22.99
C THR A 72 0.08 -12.51 23.58
N LEU A 73 1.41 -12.43 23.51
CA LEU A 73 2.38 -13.40 24.03
C LEU A 73 3.18 -12.76 25.17
#